data_AF-A0A2S7PJK1-F1
#
_entry.id   AF-A0A2S7PJK1-F1
#
_cell.length_a   1.000
_cell.length_b   1.000
_cell.length_c   1.000
_cell.angle_alpha   90.00
_cell.angle_beta   90.00
_cell.angle_gamma   90.00
#
_symmetry.space_group_name_H-M   'P 1'
#
loop_
_entity.id
_entity.type
_entity.pdbx_description
1 polymer ?
#
loop_
_entity_poly.entity_id
_entity_poly.type
_entity_poly.pdbx_seq_one_letter_code
_entity_poly.pdbx_strand_id
1 'polypeptide(L)'
;MDDERKRIDEENKRRIASMSSEEIEQEQQELLATLDPSIIQRLLKRANFDEGRGDTGIYPPSEAQAIQNEEEKAPKSKEDSEAVPAPEPEGKPVEPQKSVRFEEDEAPKNPIGLKPASEATSTPIELPQPKVHFPAPAALPDLDPDDPSFLENMHKKYFPSLPADPTKLAWMAPIPTHGSIADQESPYYPGSEALAASALRFDFRGGLLPPRIARAMPTTKGLHHHGEAPESAGYTIPELARLARSAFPAQRCLAFQTLGRFLYRLGRGEWGDVGTEMSKGLWRCVEEGKVIKTLEEASSAEGGHQGSKAYAIEALWLWQKGGGHIWKAD
;
A
#
# COMPACT_ATOMS: atom_id res chain seq x y z
N MET A 1 -2.19 -31.17 22.90
CA MET A 1 -1.29 -30.08 22.48
C MET A 1 -1.59 -28.79 23.24
N ASP A 2 -2.82 -28.29 23.26
CA ASP A 2 -3.13 -27.02 23.97
C ASP A 2 -3.09 -27.14 25.50
N ASP A 3 -3.50 -28.27 26.06
CA ASP A 3 -3.42 -28.50 27.52
C ASP A 3 -1.98 -28.66 28.00
N GLU A 4 -1.11 -29.22 27.15
CA GLU A 4 0.31 -29.40 27.45
C GLU A 4 1.04 -28.05 27.41
N ARG A 5 0.74 -27.21 26.41
CA ARG A 5 1.26 -25.84 26.34
C ARG A 5 0.85 -24.98 27.54
N LYS A 6 -0.42 -25.06 27.96
CA LYS A 6 -0.89 -24.36 29.16
C LYS A 6 -0.19 -24.83 30.43
N ARG A 7 0.03 -26.14 30.57
CA ARG A 7 0.81 -26.69 31.72
C ARG A 7 2.24 -26.16 31.72
N ILE A 8 2.90 -26.14 30.56
CA ILE A 8 4.28 -25.62 30.43
C ILE A 8 4.32 -24.12 30.77
N ASP A 9 3.36 -23.33 30.29
CA ASP A 9 3.28 -21.90 30.60
C ASP A 9 3.05 -21.62 32.09
N GLU A 10 2.17 -22.39 32.74
CA GLU A 10 1.91 -22.27 34.18
C GLU A 10 3.12 -22.71 35.02
N GLU A 11 3.80 -23.77 34.61
CA GLU A 11 5.03 -24.25 35.24
C GLU A 11 6.15 -23.20 35.13
N ASN A 12 6.38 -22.65 33.93
CA ASN A 12 7.37 -21.60 33.71
C ASN A 12 7.07 -20.35 34.55
N LYS A 13 5.80 -19.92 34.61
CA LYS A 13 5.39 -18.78 35.45
C LYS A 13 5.60 -19.04 36.93
N ARG A 14 5.27 -20.23 37.42
CA ARG A 14 5.52 -20.62 38.82
C ARG A 14 7.00 -20.65 39.14
N ARG A 15 7.82 -21.17 38.22
CA ARG A 15 9.27 -21.23 38.38
C ARG A 15 9.86 -19.83 38.49
N ILE A 16 9.52 -18.93 37.57
CA ILE A 16 9.97 -17.52 37.61
C ILE A 16 9.47 -16.81 38.88
N ALA A 17 8.24 -17.07 39.31
CA ALA A 17 7.70 -16.49 40.54
C ALA A 17 8.34 -17.05 41.82
N SER A 18 8.91 -18.27 41.77
CA SER A 18 9.60 -18.89 42.90
C SER A 18 11.10 -18.56 42.96
N MET A 19 11.68 -18.06 41.87
CA MET A 19 13.09 -17.66 41.82
C MET A 19 13.30 -16.34 42.58
N SER A 20 14.45 -16.22 43.24
CA SER A 20 14.82 -14.97 43.91
C SER A 20 15.20 -13.91 42.87
N SER A 21 15.13 -12.63 43.25
CA SER A 21 15.57 -11.53 42.37
C SER A 21 17.04 -11.67 41.97
N GLU A 22 17.89 -12.16 42.88
CA GLU A 22 19.32 -12.39 42.63
C GLU A 22 19.55 -13.51 41.60
N GLU A 23 18.77 -14.59 41.69
CA GLU A 23 18.83 -15.72 40.75
C GLU A 23 18.36 -15.30 39.35
N ILE A 24 17.32 -14.45 39.28
CA ILE A 24 16.84 -13.88 38.03
C ILE A 24 17.89 -12.97 37.38
N GLU A 25 18.58 -12.13 38.16
CA GLU A 25 19.63 -11.24 37.65
C GLU A 25 20.84 -12.03 37.13
N GLN A 26 21.23 -13.10 37.83
CA GLN A 26 22.33 -13.96 37.40
C GLN A 26 22.03 -14.67 36.08
N GLU A 27 20.84 -15.26 35.94
CA GLU A 27 20.38 -15.91 34.71
C GLU A 27 20.24 -14.91 33.54
N GLN A 28 19.79 -13.69 33.82
CA GLN A 28 19.78 -12.61 32.81
C GLN A 28 21.19 -12.27 32.34
N GLN A 29 22.16 -12.17 33.25
CA GLN A 29 23.56 -11.90 32.89
C GLN A 29 24.17 -13.03 32.08
N GLU A 30 23.88 -14.28 32.42
CA GLU A 30 24.31 -15.46 31.66
C GLU A 30 23.72 -15.45 30.24
N LEU A 31 22.42 -15.17 30.10
CA LEU A 31 21.78 -15.04 28.79
C LEU A 31 22.36 -13.89 27.97
N LEU A 32 22.64 -12.74 28.59
CA LEU A 32 23.27 -11.59 27.94
C LEU A 32 24.71 -11.89 27.48
N ALA A 33 25.44 -12.74 28.21
CA ALA A 33 26.79 -13.15 27.85
C ALA A 33 26.82 -14.24 26.76
N THR A 34 25.80 -15.09 26.72
CA THR A 34 25.76 -16.27 25.83
C THR A 34 25.11 -15.98 24.48
N LEU A 35 24.11 -15.09 24.44
CA LEU A 35 23.37 -14.77 23.23
C LEU A 35 24.01 -13.61 22.46
N ASP A 36 23.91 -13.64 21.12
CA ASP A 36 24.38 -12.55 20.28
C ASP A 36 23.62 -11.23 20.59
N PRO A 37 24.33 -10.12 20.83
CA PRO A 37 23.70 -8.85 21.20
C PRO A 37 22.70 -8.33 20.16
N SER A 38 22.86 -8.66 18.88
CA SER A 38 21.90 -8.30 17.82
C SER A 38 20.59 -9.08 17.91
N ILE A 39 20.62 -10.32 18.39
CA ILE A 39 19.42 -11.13 18.65
C ILE A 39 18.68 -10.59 19.86
N ILE A 40 19.43 -10.29 20.94
CA ILE A 40 18.89 -9.70 22.16
C ILE A 40 18.21 -8.36 21.85
N GLN A 41 18.86 -7.50 21.05
CA GLN A 41 18.28 -6.24 20.62
C GLN A 41 17.00 -6.42 19.80
N ARG A 42 16.93 -7.41 18.91
CA ARG A 42 15.69 -7.71 18.17
C ARG A 42 14.59 -8.22 19.11
N LEU A 43 14.94 -9.07 20.08
CA LEU A 43 13.99 -9.62 21.04
C LEU A 43 13.43 -8.52 21.96
N LEU A 44 14.29 -7.62 22.44
CA LEU A 44 13.90 -6.46 23.24
C LEU A 44 13.06 -5.46 22.44
N LYS A 45 13.45 -5.16 21.19
CA LYS A 45 12.66 -4.31 20.28
C LYS A 45 11.28 -4.91 19.98
N ARG A 46 11.19 -6.24 19.92
CA ARG A 46 9.94 -6.98 19.77
C ARG A 46 9.12 -7.01 21.06
N ALA A 47 9.74 -7.07 22.23
CA ALA A 47 9.03 -7.00 23.51
C ALA A 47 8.40 -5.61 23.74
N ASN A 48 9.06 -4.55 23.27
CA ASN A 48 8.64 -3.16 23.43
C ASN A 48 7.59 -2.69 22.41
N PHE A 49 6.74 -3.58 21.88
CA PHE A 49 5.72 -3.24 20.87
C PHE A 49 4.70 -2.17 21.30
N ASP A 50 4.70 -1.75 22.58
CA ASP A 50 3.84 -0.68 23.09
C ASP A 50 4.44 0.74 22.97
N GLU A 51 5.76 0.88 22.71
CA GLU A 51 6.37 2.21 22.58
C GLU A 51 6.58 2.60 21.11
N GLY A 52 5.98 3.74 20.73
CA GLY A 52 5.84 4.32 19.40
C GLY A 52 7.13 4.56 18.60
N ARG A 53 7.67 3.52 17.96
CA ARG A 53 8.72 3.64 16.92
C ARG A 53 8.40 2.79 15.70
N GLY A 54 8.01 3.44 14.61
CA GLY A 54 7.67 2.82 13.32
C GLY A 54 8.86 2.17 12.61
N ASP A 55 9.39 1.08 13.15
CA ASP A 55 10.38 0.25 12.50
C ASP A 55 9.71 -1.06 12.05
N THR A 56 9.41 -1.16 10.77
CA THR A 56 8.82 -2.33 10.11
C THR A 56 9.82 -3.44 9.83
N GLY A 57 11.07 -3.35 10.29
CA GLY A 57 12.04 -4.44 10.12
C GLY A 57 12.41 -4.73 8.67
N ILE A 58 12.25 -3.78 7.75
CA ILE A 58 12.58 -3.94 6.33
C ILE A 58 13.90 -3.25 5.94
N TYR A 59 14.51 -2.43 6.80
CA TYR A 59 15.80 -1.79 6.50
C TYR A 59 16.82 -2.01 7.63
N PRO A 60 18.09 -2.35 7.29
CA PRO A 60 19.18 -2.22 8.25
C PRO A 60 19.38 -0.74 8.60
N PRO A 61 19.72 -0.40 9.85
CA PRO A 61 19.96 0.98 10.23
C PRO A 61 21.19 1.50 9.48
N SER A 62 20.97 2.41 8.53
CA SER A 62 22.03 3.28 8.03
C SER A 62 22.55 4.09 9.20
N GLU A 63 23.85 4.02 9.43
CA GLU A 63 24.59 4.92 10.29
C GLU A 63 24.35 6.36 9.82
N ALA A 64 23.55 7.11 10.58
CA ALA A 64 23.52 8.56 10.51
C ALA A 64 23.71 9.06 11.93
N GLN A 65 24.95 9.46 12.17
CA GLN A 65 25.50 9.97 13.40
C GLN A 65 24.75 11.21 13.88
N ALA A 66 24.78 11.37 15.21
CA ALA A 66 24.45 12.60 15.91
C ALA A 66 25.25 13.79 15.36
N ILE A 67 24.58 14.92 15.11
CA ILE A 67 25.23 16.23 15.15
C ILE A 67 24.28 17.22 15.86
N GLN A 68 24.81 17.77 16.95
CA GLN A 68 24.30 18.89 17.73
C GLN A 68 24.63 20.22 17.02
N ASN A 69 23.89 21.27 17.39
CA ASN A 69 23.99 22.69 17.02
C ASN A 69 25.40 23.25 16.68
N GLU A 70 25.49 24.10 15.65
CA GLU A 70 26.11 25.44 15.69
C GLU A 70 25.87 26.25 14.38
N GLU A 71 26.06 27.57 14.49
CA GLU A 71 25.51 28.68 13.69
C GLU A 71 26.13 28.97 12.30
N GLU A 72 25.35 29.73 11.51
CA GLU A 72 25.65 30.60 10.36
C GLU A 72 27.03 30.60 9.66
N LYS A 73 27.02 30.31 8.35
CA LYS A 73 27.42 31.25 7.28
C LYS A 73 27.18 30.69 5.87
N ALA A 74 26.57 31.49 5.01
CA ALA A 74 26.72 31.41 3.54
C ALA A 74 27.92 32.29 3.09
N PRO A 75 28.41 32.32 1.82
CA PRO A 75 27.93 31.67 0.59
C PRO A 75 29.03 31.11 -0.37
N LYS A 76 28.58 30.58 -1.53
CA LYS A 76 29.18 30.56 -2.90
C LYS A 76 29.63 29.22 -3.51
N SER A 77 28.82 28.78 -4.48
CA SER A 77 29.12 28.33 -5.85
C SER A 77 30.53 27.82 -6.19
N LYS A 78 30.60 26.57 -6.69
CA LYS A 78 31.24 26.21 -7.95
C LYS A 78 30.84 24.79 -8.37
N GLU A 79 30.46 24.68 -9.64
CA GLU A 79 30.42 23.43 -10.40
C GLU A 79 31.83 22.84 -10.45
N ASP A 80 31.96 21.53 -10.23
CA ASP A 80 32.76 20.67 -11.10
C ASP A 80 32.40 19.21 -10.87
N SER A 81 32.30 18.51 -11.99
CA SER A 81 31.99 17.11 -12.16
C SER A 81 33.15 16.21 -11.74
N GLU A 82 32.90 15.20 -10.90
CA GLU A 82 33.64 13.93 -10.95
C GLU A 82 32.85 12.84 -10.19
N ALA A 83 32.19 11.96 -10.95
CA ALA A 83 31.49 10.81 -10.43
C ALA A 83 32.47 9.65 -10.22
N VAL A 84 32.45 9.08 -9.02
CA VAL A 84 33.21 7.88 -8.62
C VAL A 84 32.44 6.64 -9.14
N PRO A 85 33.11 5.61 -9.72
CA PRO A 85 32.42 4.48 -10.34
C PRO A 85 31.85 3.51 -9.29
N ALA A 86 30.63 3.02 -9.55
CA ALA A 86 29.97 1.98 -8.76
C ALA A 86 30.57 0.59 -9.06
N PRO A 87 30.72 -0.31 -8.05
CA PRO A 87 31.24 -1.65 -8.27
C PRO A 87 30.21 -2.59 -8.94
N GLU A 88 30.69 -3.41 -9.88
CA GLU A 88 29.89 -4.41 -10.60
C GLU A 88 29.60 -5.65 -9.72
N PRO A 89 28.36 -6.19 -9.72
CA PRO A 89 28.06 -7.44 -9.04
C PRO A 89 28.43 -8.67 -9.90
N GLU A 90 29.36 -9.50 -9.42
CA GLU A 90 29.61 -10.84 -9.96
C GLU A 90 28.47 -11.79 -9.57
N GLY A 91 27.49 -11.93 -10.47
CA GLY A 91 26.41 -12.93 -10.37
C GLY A 91 26.04 -13.46 -11.74
N LYS A 92 26.11 -14.78 -11.94
CA LYS A 92 25.71 -15.42 -13.22
C LYS A 92 24.23 -15.15 -13.52
N PRO A 93 23.86 -14.67 -14.72
CA PRO A 93 22.47 -14.42 -15.07
C PRO A 93 21.66 -15.72 -15.15
N VAL A 94 20.48 -15.74 -14.54
CA VAL A 94 19.46 -16.78 -14.76
C VAL A 94 18.54 -16.30 -15.88
N GLU A 95 18.55 -16.98 -17.02
CA GLU A 95 17.73 -16.59 -18.17
C GLU A 95 16.24 -16.86 -17.92
N PRO A 96 15.35 -15.89 -18.19
CA PRO A 96 13.91 -16.11 -18.15
C PRO A 96 13.48 -16.96 -19.35
N GLN A 97 12.84 -18.11 -19.11
CA GLN A 97 12.26 -18.92 -20.16
C GLN A 97 10.92 -18.32 -20.62
N LYS A 98 10.89 -17.93 -21.90
CA LYS A 98 9.80 -17.33 -22.71
C LYS A 98 9.72 -15.79 -22.71
N SER A 99 10.57 -15.18 -23.52
CA SER A 99 10.26 -13.91 -24.17
C SER A 99 9.63 -14.18 -25.54
N VAL A 100 8.46 -13.60 -25.81
CA VAL A 100 7.90 -13.51 -27.16
C VAL A 100 8.63 -12.37 -27.85
N ARG A 101 9.50 -12.70 -28.81
CA ARG A 101 10.17 -11.73 -29.66
C ARG A 101 9.25 -11.41 -30.84
N PHE A 102 8.74 -10.19 -30.89
CA PHE A 102 8.11 -9.67 -32.11
C PHE A 102 9.22 -9.29 -33.09
N GLU A 103 9.07 -9.65 -34.36
CA GLU A 103 9.93 -9.13 -35.43
C GLU A 103 9.69 -7.62 -35.50
N GLU A 104 10.74 -6.84 -35.24
CA GLU A 104 10.74 -5.41 -35.51
C GLU A 104 10.70 -5.23 -37.04
N ASP A 105 9.57 -4.78 -37.56
CA ASP A 105 9.49 -4.26 -38.92
C ASP A 105 10.48 -3.09 -39.04
N GLU A 106 11.48 -3.25 -39.90
CA GLU A 106 12.52 -2.25 -40.15
C GLU A 106 11.85 -0.96 -40.69
N ALA A 107 11.93 0.13 -39.93
CA ALA A 107 11.34 1.40 -40.33
C ALA A 107 11.90 1.83 -41.71
N PRO A 108 11.04 2.27 -42.67
CA PRO A 108 11.49 2.64 -43.99
C PRO A 108 12.53 3.76 -43.93
N LYS A 109 13.69 3.56 -44.57
CA LYS A 109 14.88 4.43 -44.52
C LYS A 109 14.67 5.84 -45.09
N ASN A 110 13.49 6.13 -45.67
CA ASN A 110 13.12 7.44 -46.15
C ASN A 110 11.77 7.85 -45.53
N PRO A 111 11.68 8.99 -44.83
CA PRO A 111 10.40 9.48 -44.33
C PRO A 111 9.49 9.75 -45.52
N ILE A 112 8.28 9.17 -45.50
CA ILE A 112 7.21 9.58 -46.41
C ILE A 112 6.97 11.06 -46.14
N GLY A 113 7.17 11.90 -47.16
CA GLY A 113 6.98 13.35 -47.09
C GLY A 113 5.51 13.68 -46.86
N LEU A 114 5.05 13.56 -45.62
CA LEU A 114 3.70 13.92 -45.19
C LEU A 114 3.61 15.44 -45.20
N LYS A 115 3.02 15.97 -46.27
CA LYS A 115 2.56 17.35 -46.31
C LYS A 115 1.27 17.46 -45.50
N PRO A 116 1.08 18.51 -44.70
CA PRO A 116 -0.21 18.77 -44.07
C PRO A 116 -1.29 18.90 -45.16
N ALA A 117 -2.47 18.32 -44.92
CA ALA A 117 -3.60 18.35 -45.86
C ALA A 117 -4.09 19.77 -46.22
N SER A 118 -3.51 20.79 -45.60
CA SER A 118 -3.76 22.21 -45.84
C SER A 118 -2.98 22.80 -47.03
N GLU A 119 -1.97 22.12 -47.58
CA GLU A 119 -1.31 22.55 -48.82
C GLU A 119 -2.16 22.14 -50.04
N ALA A 120 -3.21 22.91 -50.31
CA ALA A 120 -3.91 22.84 -51.58
C ALA A 120 -3.02 23.45 -52.68
N THR A 121 -2.47 22.61 -53.55
CA THR A 121 -1.92 23.04 -54.84
C THR A 121 -3.05 23.72 -55.62
N SER A 122 -2.92 25.04 -55.80
CA SER A 122 -3.81 25.84 -56.63
C SER A 122 -3.58 25.51 -58.11
N THR A 123 -4.18 24.42 -58.59
CA THR A 123 -4.42 24.18 -60.02
C THR A 123 -5.88 23.74 -60.16
N PRO A 124 -6.76 24.56 -60.78
CA PRO A 124 -8.14 24.18 -60.96
C PRO A 124 -8.23 23.08 -62.01
N ILE A 125 -8.50 21.84 -61.58
CA ILE A 125 -8.99 20.77 -62.45
C ILE A 125 -10.50 20.83 -62.37
N GLU A 126 -11.13 21.38 -63.41
CA GLU A 126 -12.58 21.46 -63.55
C GLU A 126 -13.12 20.06 -63.95
N LEU A 127 -13.39 19.24 -62.94
CA LEU A 127 -14.20 18.03 -63.08
C LEU A 127 -15.62 18.36 -62.58
N PRO A 128 -16.68 18.12 -63.36
CA PRO A 128 -18.05 18.37 -62.93
C PRO A 128 -18.42 17.36 -61.84
N GLN A 129 -18.27 17.75 -60.57
CA GLN A 129 -18.77 16.96 -59.45
C GLN A 129 -20.27 17.25 -59.24
N PRO A 130 -21.12 16.21 -59.10
CA PRO A 130 -22.50 16.42 -58.69
C PRO A 130 -22.51 17.11 -57.32
N LYS A 131 -23.30 18.18 -57.23
CA LYS A 131 -23.41 19.06 -56.06
C LYS A 131 -24.15 18.34 -54.92
N VAL A 132 -23.52 17.35 -54.30
CA VAL A 132 -23.99 16.71 -53.08
C VAL A 132 -23.73 17.65 -51.91
N HIS A 133 -24.75 18.42 -51.54
CA HIS A 133 -24.74 19.26 -50.36
C HIS A 133 -24.96 18.37 -49.13
N PHE A 134 -23.89 17.89 -48.50
CA PHE A 134 -23.99 17.32 -47.17
C PHE A 134 -24.35 18.45 -46.20
N PRO A 135 -25.48 18.38 -45.48
CA PRO A 135 -25.78 19.37 -44.45
C PRO A 135 -24.66 19.33 -43.43
N ALA A 136 -23.93 20.44 -43.30
CA ALA A 136 -22.95 20.59 -42.24
C ALA A 136 -23.71 20.46 -40.91
N PRO A 137 -23.29 19.57 -40.00
CA PRO A 137 -23.90 19.50 -38.68
C PRO A 137 -23.84 20.88 -38.02
N ALA A 138 -24.89 21.25 -37.29
CA ALA A 138 -24.94 22.53 -36.59
C ALA A 138 -23.65 22.70 -35.78
N ALA A 139 -22.98 23.84 -35.94
CA ALA A 139 -21.76 24.16 -35.20
C ALA A 139 -22.12 24.23 -33.70
N LEU A 140 -21.89 23.12 -32.99
CA LEU A 140 -22.01 23.07 -31.54
C LEU A 140 -20.96 24.02 -30.93
N PRO A 141 -21.27 24.65 -29.78
CA PRO A 141 -20.38 25.61 -29.12
C PRO A 141 -18.97 25.03 -28.96
N ASP A 142 -17.96 25.89 -29.05
CA ASP A 142 -16.57 25.50 -28.97
C ASP A 142 -16.30 24.79 -27.63
N LEU A 143 -15.52 23.71 -27.64
CA LEU A 143 -15.24 22.99 -26.39
C LEU A 143 -14.22 23.80 -25.60
N ASP A 144 -14.54 24.08 -24.34
CA ASP A 144 -13.59 24.66 -23.41
C ASP A 144 -12.76 23.53 -22.77
N PRO A 145 -11.44 23.45 -23.02
CA PRO A 145 -10.58 22.43 -22.42
C PRO A 145 -10.49 22.52 -20.89
N ASP A 146 -10.84 23.66 -20.28
CA ASP A 146 -10.82 23.85 -18.83
C ASP A 146 -12.17 23.50 -18.14
N ASP A 147 -13.17 23.05 -18.91
CA ASP A 147 -14.46 22.63 -18.36
C ASP A 147 -14.32 21.32 -17.56
N PRO A 148 -14.78 21.25 -16.28
CA PRO A 148 -14.76 20.02 -15.50
C PRO A 148 -15.57 18.88 -16.13
N SER A 149 -16.55 19.20 -16.99
CA SER A 149 -17.36 18.25 -17.75
C SER A 149 -16.87 18.02 -19.18
N PHE A 150 -15.64 18.46 -19.51
CA PHE A 150 -15.06 18.43 -20.86
C PHE A 150 -15.20 17.07 -21.55
N LEU A 151 -14.89 15.95 -20.87
CA LEU A 151 -14.95 14.63 -21.48
C LEU A 151 -16.38 14.22 -21.86
N GLU A 152 -17.36 14.58 -21.04
CA GLU A 152 -18.77 14.31 -21.31
C GLU A 152 -19.27 15.17 -22.48
N ASN A 153 -18.86 16.45 -22.50
CA ASN A 153 -19.20 17.38 -23.57
C ASN A 153 -18.51 17.02 -24.90
N MET A 154 -17.26 16.53 -24.84
CA MET A 154 -16.52 15.99 -25.98
C MET A 154 -17.20 14.75 -26.55
N HIS A 155 -17.62 13.81 -25.69
CA HIS A 155 -18.32 12.61 -26.10
C HIS A 155 -19.68 12.95 -26.75
N LYS A 156 -20.46 13.85 -26.13
CA LYS A 156 -21.73 14.34 -26.70
C LYS A 156 -21.54 15.04 -28.05
N LYS A 157 -20.44 15.79 -28.23
CA LYS A 157 -20.18 16.58 -29.44
C LYS A 157 -19.67 15.72 -30.61
N TYR A 158 -18.65 14.90 -30.37
CA TYR A 158 -17.95 14.18 -31.45
C TYR A 158 -18.32 12.70 -31.56
N PHE A 159 -18.84 12.11 -30.50
CA PHE A 159 -19.13 10.67 -30.44
C PHE A 159 -20.55 10.35 -29.91
N PRO A 160 -21.61 11.07 -30.31
CA PRO A 160 -22.95 10.90 -29.72
C PRO A 160 -23.57 9.52 -29.94
N SER A 161 -23.17 8.80 -31.00
CA SER A 161 -23.64 7.46 -31.32
C SER A 161 -22.76 6.34 -30.75
N LEU A 162 -21.61 6.68 -30.15
CA LEU A 162 -20.73 5.70 -29.52
C LEU A 162 -21.26 5.42 -28.10
N PRO A 163 -21.33 4.16 -27.64
CA PRO A 163 -21.63 3.87 -26.26
C PRO A 163 -20.50 4.40 -25.36
N ALA A 164 -20.85 5.23 -24.38
CA ALA A 164 -19.89 5.69 -23.39
C ALA A 164 -19.47 4.53 -22.48
N ASP A 165 -18.16 4.34 -22.29
CA ASP A 165 -17.60 3.40 -21.32
C ASP A 165 -17.10 4.18 -20.09
N PRO A 166 -17.88 4.22 -19.00
CA PRO A 166 -17.55 5.03 -17.82
C PRO A 166 -16.23 4.60 -17.17
N THR A 167 -15.85 3.31 -17.30
CA THR A 167 -14.61 2.81 -16.69
C THR A 167 -13.35 3.34 -17.40
N LYS A 168 -13.40 3.49 -18.73
CA LYS A 168 -12.31 4.10 -19.50
C LYS A 168 -12.24 5.61 -19.33
N LEU A 169 -13.40 6.26 -19.19
CA LEU A 169 -13.46 7.70 -18.93
C LEU A 169 -12.90 8.05 -17.55
N ALA A 170 -13.11 7.21 -16.54
CA ALA A 170 -12.54 7.41 -15.20
C ALA A 170 -11.01 7.47 -15.20
N TRP A 171 -10.33 6.77 -16.12
CA TRP A 171 -8.87 6.84 -16.28
C TRP A 171 -8.38 8.18 -16.85
N MET A 172 -9.26 8.93 -17.52
CA MET A 172 -8.96 10.25 -18.09
C MET A 172 -9.34 11.39 -17.14
N ALA A 173 -9.91 11.08 -15.97
CA ALA A 173 -10.26 12.07 -14.98
C ALA A 173 -8.99 12.76 -14.44
N PRO A 174 -9.06 14.07 -14.10
CA PRO A 174 -7.93 14.77 -13.54
C PRO A 174 -7.45 14.11 -12.25
N ILE A 175 -6.14 13.97 -12.12
CA ILE A 175 -5.51 13.40 -10.92
C ILE A 175 -5.95 14.26 -9.71
N PRO A 176 -6.36 13.65 -8.59
CA PRO A 176 -6.65 14.39 -7.37
C PRO A 176 -5.46 15.26 -6.98
N THR A 177 -5.63 16.57 -7.09
CA THR A 177 -4.66 17.59 -6.69
C THR A 177 -5.17 18.25 -5.42
N HIS A 178 -4.27 18.70 -4.55
CA HIS A 178 -4.67 19.21 -3.24
C HIS A 178 -5.75 20.29 -3.34
N GLY A 179 -6.91 20.04 -2.74
CA GLY A 179 -8.06 20.96 -2.74
C GLY A 179 -8.96 20.89 -3.99
N SER A 180 -8.67 20.05 -4.98
CA SER A 180 -9.56 19.82 -6.12
C SER A 180 -10.85 19.11 -5.72
N ILE A 181 -11.86 19.12 -6.60
CA ILE A 181 -13.12 18.39 -6.36
C ILE A 181 -12.83 16.89 -6.19
N ALA A 182 -12.00 16.33 -7.05
CA ALA A 182 -11.57 14.93 -6.96
C ALA A 182 -10.82 14.61 -5.66
N ASP A 183 -10.09 15.57 -5.07
CA ASP A 183 -9.44 15.40 -3.76
C ASP A 183 -10.44 15.35 -2.61
N GLN A 184 -11.51 16.14 -2.70
CA GLN A 184 -12.59 16.19 -1.70
C GLN A 184 -13.51 14.97 -1.77
N GLU A 185 -13.61 14.33 -2.93
CA GLU A 185 -14.36 13.08 -3.15
C GLU A 185 -13.63 11.84 -2.61
N SER A 186 -12.38 11.96 -2.15
CA SER A 186 -11.64 10.85 -1.57
C SER A 186 -12.40 10.23 -0.38
N PRO A 187 -12.52 8.90 -0.31
CA PRO A 187 -13.21 8.21 0.78
C PRO A 187 -12.51 8.40 2.14
N TYR A 188 -11.29 8.95 2.15
CA TYR A 188 -10.53 9.25 3.35
C TYR A 188 -10.15 10.73 3.47
N TYR A 189 -10.96 11.63 2.91
CA TYR A 189 -10.77 13.07 3.01
C TYR A 189 -10.96 13.58 4.46
N PRO A 190 -10.09 14.47 4.99
CA PRO A 190 -10.20 14.97 6.37
C PRO A 190 -11.45 15.80 6.69
N GLY A 191 -12.13 16.33 5.68
CA GLY A 191 -13.37 17.10 5.83
C GLY A 191 -14.64 16.25 5.83
N SER A 192 -14.53 14.93 5.63
CA SER A 192 -15.71 14.04 5.61
C SER A 192 -16.35 13.91 6.99
N GLU A 193 -17.68 14.08 7.06
CA GLU A 193 -18.44 14.01 8.31
C GLU A 193 -18.53 12.59 8.89
N ALA A 194 -18.49 11.58 8.01
CA ALA A 194 -18.56 10.17 8.38
C ALA A 194 -17.59 9.34 7.52
N LEU A 195 -17.01 8.30 8.12
CA LEU A 195 -16.12 7.36 7.45
C LEU A 195 -16.69 5.95 7.59
N ALA A 196 -16.75 5.23 6.46
CA ALA A 196 -17.08 3.81 6.49
C ALA A 196 -15.95 3.02 7.18
N ALA A 197 -16.31 1.97 7.91
CA ALA A 197 -15.32 1.10 8.57
C ALA A 197 -14.33 0.48 7.57
N SER A 198 -14.77 0.21 6.34
CA SER A 198 -13.95 -0.29 5.24
C SER A 198 -12.92 0.71 4.72
N ALA A 199 -13.16 2.01 4.92
CA ALA A 199 -12.25 3.09 4.51
C ALA A 199 -11.22 3.42 5.61
N LEU A 200 -11.40 2.93 6.84
CA LEU A 200 -10.47 3.19 7.94
C LEU A 200 -9.08 2.61 7.62
N ARG A 201 -8.06 3.46 7.77
CA ARG A 201 -6.67 3.12 7.49
C ARG A 201 -5.92 2.81 8.78
N PHE A 202 -5.05 1.81 8.70
CA PHE A 202 -4.23 1.34 9.81
C PHE A 202 -2.75 1.41 9.45
N ASP A 203 -1.94 1.72 10.45
CA ASP A 203 -0.49 1.61 10.34
C ASP A 203 -0.03 0.15 10.48
N PHE A 204 1.27 -0.11 10.30
CA PHE A 204 1.84 -1.46 10.43
C PHE A 204 1.76 -2.06 11.84
N ARG A 205 1.46 -1.23 12.84
CA ARG A 205 1.25 -1.65 14.23
C ARG A 205 -0.22 -1.98 14.49
N GLY A 206 -1.09 -1.88 13.49
CA GLY A 206 -2.54 -2.04 13.65
C GLY A 206 -3.19 -0.84 14.32
N GLY A 207 -2.49 0.29 14.42
CA GLY A 207 -2.92 1.62 14.87
C GLY A 207 -3.93 2.23 13.91
N LEU A 208 -5.05 2.76 14.39
CA LEU A 208 -5.93 3.56 13.51
C LEU A 208 -5.22 4.86 13.15
N LEU A 209 -5.22 5.22 11.87
CA LEU A 209 -4.57 6.41 11.36
C LEU A 209 -5.59 7.44 10.87
N PRO A 210 -5.95 8.46 11.67
CA PRO A 210 -6.95 9.46 11.29
C PRO A 210 -6.64 10.16 9.96
N PRO A 211 -7.65 10.57 9.16
CA PRO A 211 -7.46 11.20 7.85
C PRO A 211 -6.41 12.31 7.78
N ARG A 212 -6.41 13.22 8.76
CA ARG A 212 -5.44 14.33 8.84
C ARG A 212 -4.01 13.83 8.97
N ILE A 213 -3.80 12.82 9.80
CA ILE A 213 -2.48 12.24 10.04
C ILE A 213 -2.07 11.39 8.82
N ALA A 214 -2.98 10.60 8.27
CA ALA A 214 -2.74 9.78 7.08
C ALA A 214 -2.28 10.61 5.87
N ARG A 215 -2.87 11.78 5.65
CA ARG A 215 -2.45 12.72 4.58
C ARG A 215 -1.13 13.43 4.87
N ALA A 216 -0.86 13.75 6.12
CA ALA A 216 0.37 14.46 6.49
C ALA A 216 1.61 13.56 6.46
N MET A 217 1.44 12.23 6.39
CA MET A 217 2.55 11.28 6.40
C MET A 217 3.32 11.32 5.08
N PRO A 218 4.66 11.53 5.12
CA PRO A 218 5.48 11.44 3.93
C PRO A 218 5.51 10.02 3.37
N THR A 219 5.43 9.90 2.05
CA THR A 219 5.54 8.62 1.32
C THR A 219 6.85 7.88 1.63
N THR A 220 7.91 8.61 1.99
CA THR A 220 9.22 8.07 2.37
C THR A 220 9.21 7.22 3.65
N LYS A 221 8.16 7.32 4.49
CA LYS A 221 8.03 6.51 5.71
C LYS A 221 7.66 5.05 5.45
N GLY A 222 7.53 4.64 4.19
CA GLY A 222 7.22 3.26 3.82
C GLY A 222 5.81 2.82 4.22
N LEU A 223 4.99 3.71 4.77
CA LEU A 223 3.58 3.46 5.01
C LEU A 223 2.84 3.77 3.71
N HIS A 224 2.67 2.73 2.90
CA HIS A 224 2.23 2.87 1.53
C HIS A 224 0.83 3.51 1.43
N HIS A 225 0.64 4.23 0.33
CA HIS A 225 -0.61 4.84 -0.05
C HIS A 225 -1.22 4.00 -1.18
N HIS A 226 -2.45 3.54 -1.04
CA HIS A 226 -3.05 2.54 -1.94
C HIS A 226 -4.47 2.87 -2.37
N GLY A 227 -4.82 2.31 -3.53
CA GLY A 227 -6.18 2.07 -4.01
C GLY A 227 -6.99 3.35 -4.19
N GLU A 228 -8.01 3.48 -3.35
CA GLU A 228 -9.09 4.47 -3.47
C GLU A 228 -8.76 5.83 -2.82
N ALA A 229 -7.72 5.91 -1.98
CA ALA A 229 -7.22 7.18 -1.45
C ALA A 229 -5.68 7.19 -1.44
N PRO A 230 -5.05 7.29 -2.63
CA PRO A 230 -3.59 7.22 -2.81
C PRO A 230 -2.84 8.42 -2.21
N GLU A 231 -3.53 9.45 -1.75
CA GLU A 231 -2.97 10.58 -1.03
C GLU A 231 -2.86 10.33 0.48
N SER A 232 -3.49 9.27 1.00
CA SER A 232 -3.52 8.94 2.42
C SER A 232 -2.70 7.68 2.72
N ALA A 233 -1.77 7.78 3.68
CA ALA A 233 -0.95 6.66 4.11
C ALA A 233 -1.77 5.60 4.88
N GLY A 234 -1.27 4.37 4.91
CA GLY A 234 -1.81 3.28 5.72
C GLY A 234 -2.68 2.33 4.90
N TYR A 235 -3.06 1.22 5.52
CA TYR A 235 -3.79 0.16 4.85
C TYR A 235 -5.19 -0.02 5.42
N THR A 236 -6.17 -0.19 4.55
CA THR A 236 -7.51 -0.61 4.94
C THR A 236 -7.57 -2.13 5.14
N ILE A 237 -8.56 -2.62 5.89
CA ILE A 237 -8.77 -4.07 6.08
C ILE A 237 -9.03 -4.79 4.75
N PRO A 238 -9.86 -4.27 3.81
CA PRO A 238 -10.04 -4.91 2.51
C PRO A 238 -8.76 -5.00 1.68
N GLU A 239 -7.89 -3.98 1.74
CA GLU A 239 -6.58 -4.01 1.07
C GLU A 239 -5.66 -5.07 1.70
N LEU A 240 -5.57 -5.12 3.03
CA LEU A 240 -4.78 -6.13 3.74
C LEU A 240 -5.28 -7.55 3.44
N ALA A 241 -6.60 -7.75 3.42
CA ALA A 241 -7.21 -9.03 3.07
C ALA A 241 -6.86 -9.45 1.63
N ARG A 242 -6.79 -8.50 0.70
CA ARG A 242 -6.35 -8.74 -0.68
C ARG A 242 -4.86 -9.09 -0.75
N LEU A 243 -4.02 -8.34 -0.05
CA LEU A 243 -2.56 -8.56 0.00
C LEU A 243 -2.18 -9.89 0.66
N ALA A 244 -2.94 -10.31 1.68
CA ALA A 244 -2.78 -11.60 2.35
C ALA A 244 -2.89 -12.80 1.39
N ARG A 245 -3.62 -12.64 0.28
CA ARG A 245 -3.81 -13.66 -0.78
C ARG A 245 -2.92 -13.43 -2.01
N SER A 246 -2.02 -12.46 -1.98
CA SER A 246 -1.11 -12.19 -3.10
C SER A 246 -0.18 -13.38 -3.37
N ALA A 247 0.24 -13.56 -4.62
CA ALA A 247 1.30 -14.51 -4.97
C ALA A 247 2.68 -14.07 -4.44
N PHE A 248 2.87 -12.78 -4.12
CA PHE A 248 4.16 -12.25 -3.69
C PHE A 248 4.37 -12.39 -2.17
N PRO A 249 5.41 -13.10 -1.70
CA PRO A 249 5.59 -13.37 -0.27
C PRO A 249 5.71 -12.15 0.63
N ALA A 250 6.39 -11.08 0.20
CA ALA A 250 6.60 -9.91 1.06
C ALA A 250 5.28 -9.17 1.33
N GLN A 251 4.39 -9.06 0.33
CA GLN A 251 3.04 -8.51 0.50
C GLN A 251 2.23 -9.33 1.51
N ARG A 252 2.31 -10.65 1.44
CA ARG A 252 1.63 -11.54 2.40
C ARG A 252 2.17 -11.35 3.82
N CYS A 253 3.49 -11.32 3.99
CA CYS A 253 4.13 -11.13 5.30
C CYS A 253 3.67 -9.83 5.95
N LEU A 254 3.71 -8.72 5.20
CA LEU A 254 3.27 -7.41 5.64
C LEU A 254 1.78 -7.40 6.02
N ALA A 255 0.94 -8.04 5.20
CA ALA A 255 -0.47 -8.16 5.48
C ALA A 255 -0.73 -8.95 6.77
N PHE A 256 -0.11 -10.12 6.93
CA PHE A 256 -0.30 -10.97 8.11
C PHE A 256 0.16 -10.30 9.40
N GLN A 257 1.33 -9.66 9.39
CA GLN A 257 1.83 -8.90 10.54
C GLN A 257 0.86 -7.77 10.94
N THR A 258 0.40 -6.99 9.96
CA THR A 258 -0.50 -5.85 10.21
C THR A 258 -1.86 -6.34 10.70
N LEU A 259 -2.43 -7.35 10.04
CA LEU A 259 -3.71 -7.97 10.42
C LEU A 259 -3.65 -8.60 11.81
N GLY A 260 -2.56 -9.29 12.15
CA GLY A 260 -2.39 -9.89 13.48
C GLY A 260 -2.45 -8.86 14.60
N ARG A 261 -1.71 -7.75 14.45
CA ARG A 261 -1.73 -6.65 15.42
C ARG A 261 -3.09 -5.95 15.46
N PHE A 262 -3.67 -5.69 14.29
CA PHE A 262 -5.02 -5.14 14.19
C PHE A 262 -6.06 -6.02 14.91
N LEU A 263 -6.06 -7.33 14.68
CA LEU A 263 -7.00 -8.27 15.30
C LEU A 263 -6.85 -8.34 16.81
N TYR A 264 -5.60 -8.26 17.31
CA TYR A 264 -5.34 -8.16 18.75
C TYR A 264 -6.01 -6.92 19.36
N ARG A 265 -5.79 -5.75 18.76
CA ARG A 265 -6.35 -4.47 19.23
C ARG A 265 -7.88 -4.43 19.08
N LEU A 266 -8.41 -5.02 18.00
CA LEU A 266 -9.85 -5.12 17.77
C LEU A 266 -10.53 -5.98 18.84
N GLY A 267 -9.98 -7.15 19.12
CA GLY A 267 -10.51 -8.06 20.13
C GLY A 267 -10.46 -7.47 21.54
N ARG A 268 -9.45 -6.63 21.83
CA ARG A 268 -9.32 -5.90 23.10
C ARG A 268 -10.31 -4.73 23.25
N GLY A 269 -11.08 -4.41 22.21
CA GLY A 269 -12.07 -3.32 22.25
C GLY A 269 -11.48 -1.92 22.16
N GLU A 270 -10.28 -1.76 21.59
CA GLU A 270 -9.61 -0.44 21.51
C GLU A 270 -10.38 0.60 20.69
N TRP A 271 -11.28 0.17 19.81
CA TRP A 271 -12.14 1.04 18.98
C TRP A 271 -13.60 1.02 19.41
N GLY A 272 -13.83 0.67 20.68
CA GLY A 272 -15.15 0.56 21.27
C GLY A 272 -15.53 -0.88 21.56
N ASP A 273 -16.51 -1.03 22.45
CA ASP A 273 -17.08 -2.33 22.81
C ASP A 273 -17.67 -3.03 21.59
N VAL A 274 -17.87 -4.35 21.69
CA VAL A 274 -18.40 -5.23 20.63
C VAL A 274 -19.72 -4.72 20.03
N GLY A 275 -20.49 -3.93 20.80
CA GLY A 275 -21.77 -3.34 20.37
C GLY A 275 -21.67 -2.02 19.59
N THR A 276 -20.50 -1.39 19.50
CA THR A 276 -20.33 -0.11 18.79
C THR A 276 -20.37 -0.30 17.28
N GLU A 277 -20.96 0.65 16.55
CA GLU A 277 -21.09 0.59 15.09
C GLU A 277 -19.72 0.49 14.39
N MET A 278 -18.70 1.17 14.93
CA MET A 278 -17.34 1.08 14.44
C MET A 278 -16.77 -0.34 14.61
N SER A 279 -16.83 -0.92 15.81
CA SER A 279 -16.33 -2.28 16.07
C SER A 279 -17.06 -3.32 15.23
N LYS A 280 -18.39 -3.25 15.13
CA LYS A 280 -19.19 -4.12 14.24
C LYS A 280 -18.77 -3.98 12.78
N GLY A 281 -18.61 -2.76 12.29
CA GLY A 281 -18.17 -2.49 10.92
C GLY A 281 -16.78 -3.06 10.63
N LEU A 282 -15.85 -2.96 11.58
CA LEU A 282 -14.51 -3.55 11.48
C LEU A 282 -14.55 -5.08 11.46
N TRP A 283 -15.33 -5.71 12.34
CA TRP A 283 -15.54 -7.16 12.33
C TRP A 283 -16.18 -7.65 11.04
N ARG A 284 -17.14 -6.90 10.49
CA ARG A 284 -17.73 -7.19 9.18
C ARG A 284 -16.69 -7.17 8.07
N CYS A 285 -15.77 -6.19 8.07
CA CYS A 285 -14.67 -6.15 7.10
C CYS A 285 -13.73 -7.37 7.23
N VAL A 286 -13.48 -7.84 8.46
CA VAL A 286 -12.68 -9.06 8.74
C VAL A 286 -13.37 -10.31 8.17
N GLU A 287 -14.68 -10.43 8.37
CA GLU A 287 -15.49 -11.53 7.90
C GLU A 287 -15.61 -11.55 6.36
N GLU A 288 -16.02 -10.44 5.76
CA GLU A 288 -16.15 -10.27 4.31
C GLU A 288 -14.80 -10.48 3.60
N GLY A 289 -13.72 -9.99 4.21
CA GLY A 289 -12.35 -10.19 3.75
C GLY A 289 -11.84 -11.63 3.90
N LYS A 290 -12.57 -12.51 4.59
CA LYS A 290 -12.16 -13.88 4.96
C LYS A 290 -10.79 -13.90 5.62
N VAL A 291 -10.52 -12.92 6.48
CA VAL A 291 -9.18 -12.70 7.06
C VAL A 291 -8.74 -13.90 7.89
N ILE A 292 -9.55 -14.33 8.86
CA ILE A 292 -9.20 -15.44 9.75
C ILE A 292 -8.99 -16.73 8.96
N LYS A 293 -9.92 -17.06 8.04
CA LYS A 293 -9.79 -18.23 7.16
C LYS A 293 -8.50 -18.19 6.34
N THR A 294 -8.14 -17.03 5.79
CA THR A 294 -6.89 -16.87 5.01
C THR A 294 -5.66 -17.12 5.90
N LEU A 295 -5.69 -16.66 7.15
CA LEU A 295 -4.62 -16.90 8.12
C LEU A 295 -4.51 -18.38 8.50
N GLU A 296 -5.64 -19.05 8.75
CA GLU A 296 -5.70 -20.49 9.05
C GLU A 296 -5.13 -21.33 7.89
N GLU A 297 -5.58 -21.07 6.66
CA GLU A 297 -5.07 -21.73 5.45
C GLU A 297 -3.56 -21.51 5.27
N ALA A 298 -3.09 -20.26 5.45
CA ALA A 298 -1.67 -19.93 5.34
C ALA A 298 -0.81 -20.56 6.45
N SER A 299 -1.35 -20.68 7.66
CA SER A 299 -0.65 -21.29 8.81
C SER A 299 -0.54 -22.81 8.70
N SER A 300 -1.50 -23.45 8.04
CA SER A 300 -1.58 -24.90 7.88
C SER A 300 -1.03 -25.39 6.52
N ALA A 301 -0.61 -24.49 5.64
CA ALA A 301 -0.07 -24.84 4.34
C ALA A 301 1.17 -25.75 4.46
N GLU A 302 1.16 -26.86 3.71
CA GLU A 302 2.27 -27.83 3.67
C GLU A 302 3.47 -27.34 2.84
N GLY A 303 3.32 -26.23 2.11
CA GLY A 303 4.38 -25.61 1.30
C GLY A 303 4.30 -24.09 1.23
N GLY A 304 5.22 -23.48 0.47
CA GLY A 304 5.28 -22.03 0.27
C GLY A 304 6.33 -21.32 1.14
N HIS A 305 6.26 -19.99 1.15
CA HIS A 305 7.24 -19.14 1.83
C HIS A 305 7.12 -19.25 3.37
N GLN A 306 8.18 -19.72 4.03
CA GLN A 306 8.17 -20.03 5.46
C GLN A 306 7.91 -18.80 6.34
N GLY A 307 8.44 -17.62 5.96
CA GLY A 307 8.17 -16.38 6.70
C GLY A 307 6.67 -16.02 6.68
N SER A 308 5.99 -16.25 5.57
CA SER A 308 4.55 -15.96 5.47
C SER A 308 3.74 -16.91 6.36
N LYS A 309 4.14 -18.18 6.45
CA LYS A 309 3.55 -19.16 7.38
C LYS A 309 3.77 -18.77 8.84
N ALA A 310 4.99 -18.37 9.20
CA ALA A 310 5.32 -17.93 10.55
C ALA A 310 4.51 -16.70 10.98
N TYR A 311 4.39 -15.69 10.11
CA TYR A 311 3.57 -14.51 10.41
C TYR A 311 2.07 -14.81 10.44
N ALA A 312 1.57 -15.78 9.66
CA ALA A 312 0.19 -16.22 9.76
C ALA A 312 -0.09 -16.90 11.11
N ILE A 313 0.82 -17.74 11.60
CA ILE A 313 0.74 -18.36 12.94
C ILE A 313 0.77 -17.28 14.03
N GLU A 314 1.69 -16.32 13.94
CA GLU A 314 1.76 -15.19 14.89
C GLU A 314 0.47 -14.36 14.88
N ALA A 315 -0.10 -14.09 13.71
CA ALA A 315 -1.34 -13.35 13.58
C ALA A 315 -2.53 -14.07 14.21
N LEU A 316 -2.64 -15.40 14.03
CA LEU A 316 -3.67 -16.21 14.70
C LEU A 316 -3.48 -16.21 16.22
N TRP A 317 -2.24 -16.31 16.68
CA TRP A 317 -1.93 -16.22 18.11
C TRP A 317 -2.32 -14.85 18.69
N LEU A 318 -2.01 -13.76 17.99
CA LEU A 318 -2.42 -12.41 18.38
C LEU A 318 -3.94 -12.25 18.42
N TRP A 319 -4.66 -12.79 17.44
CA TRP A 319 -6.12 -12.81 17.43
C TRP A 319 -6.69 -13.58 18.63
N GLN A 320 -6.16 -14.76 18.94
CA GLN A 320 -6.55 -15.55 20.11
C GLN A 320 -6.27 -14.79 21.41
N LYS A 321 -5.09 -14.17 21.53
CA LYS A 321 -4.72 -13.34 22.68
C LYS A 321 -5.62 -12.10 22.83
N GLY A 322 -6.15 -11.59 21.72
CA GLY A 322 -7.13 -10.51 21.69
C GLY A 322 -8.55 -10.94 22.10
N GLY A 323 -8.82 -12.23 22.29
CA GLY A 323 -10.13 -12.76 22.68
C GLY A 323 -10.65 -13.86 21.76
N GLY A 324 -10.03 -14.08 20.59
CA GLY A 324 -10.36 -15.20 19.68
C GLY A 324 -11.81 -15.21 19.20
N HIS A 325 -12.49 -14.07 19.22
CA HIS A 325 -13.89 -13.99 18.85
C HIS A 325 -14.06 -14.25 17.36
N ILE A 326 -14.92 -15.23 17.04
CA ILE A 326 -15.49 -15.41 15.71
C ILE A 326 -16.80 -14.62 15.71
N TRP A 327 -16.78 -13.42 15.14
CA TRP A 327 -18.00 -12.63 14.99
C TRP A 327 -18.92 -13.35 14.00
N LYS A 328 -20.16 -13.62 14.41
CA LYS A 328 -21.23 -14.09 13.53
C LYS A 328 -22.20 -12.94 13.40
N ALA A 329 -22.41 -12.45 12.18
CA ALA A 329 -23.53 -11.56 11.92
C ALA A 329 -24.83 -12.31 12.19
N ASP A 330 -25.60 -11.86 13.19
CA ASP A 330 -27.02 -12.21 13.29
C ASP A 330 -27.83 -11.52 12.19
#